data_AF-S2E5V0-F1
#
_entry.id   AF-S2E5V0-F1
#
_cell.length_a   1.000
_cell.length_b   1.000
_cell.length_c   1.000
_cell.angle_alpha   90.00
_cell.angle_beta   90.00
_cell.angle_gamma   90.00
#
_symmetry.space_group_name_H-M   'P 1'
#
loop_
_entity.id
_entity.type
_entity.pdbx_description
1 polymer ?
#
loop_
_entity_poly.entity_id
_entity_poly.type
_entity_poly.pdbx_seq_one_letter_code
_entity_poly.pdbx_strand_id
1 'polypeptide(L)' 'MVGDSSFLVKALLCYDADIKKAQDSGHEYFLKLVGDLSQIKNHPIMIKNALNKIEQFSDS' A
#
# COMPACT_ATOMS: atom_id res chain seq x y z
N MET A 1 -12.47 13.74 12.20
CA MET A 1 -12.44 13.06 10.88
C MET A 1 -11.13 13.27 10.10
N VAL A 2 -10.34 14.33 10.34
CA VAL A 2 -9.03 14.57 9.69
C VAL A 2 -7.93 13.55 10.07
N GLY A 3 -8.09 12.81 11.18
CA GLY A 3 -7.11 11.81 11.65
C GLY A 3 -7.11 10.48 10.89
N ASP A 4 -8.28 10.01 10.46
CA ASP A 4 -8.42 8.65 9.89
C ASP A 4 -7.90 8.59 8.45
N SER A 5 -8.12 9.62 7.63
CA SER A 5 -7.63 9.64 6.24
C SER A 5 -6.10 9.70 6.18
N SER A 6 -5.46 10.53 7.02
CA SER A 6 -3.99 10.61 7.08
C SER A 6 -3.35 9.30 7.52
N PHE A 7 -3.98 8.61 8.48
CA PHE A 7 -3.54 7.28 8.92
C PHE A 7 -3.65 6.25 7.78
N LEU A 8 -4.78 6.21 7.08
CA LEU A 8 -5.00 5.30 5.96
C LEU A 8 -4.02 5.54 4.80
N VAL A 9 -3.76 6.80 4.45
CA VAL A 9 -2.76 7.15 3.43
C VAL A 9 -1.37 6.64 3.81
N LYS A 10 -0.94 6.88 5.06
CA LYS A 10 0.37 6.39 5.53
C LYS A 10 0.46 4.87 5.50
N ALA A 11 -0.59 4.17 5.94
CA ALA A 11 -0.64 2.71 5.90
C ALA A 11 -0.51 2.16 4.45
N LEU A 12 -1.23 2.76 3.50
CA LEU A 12 -1.16 2.39 2.08
C LEU A 12 0.23 2.64 1.48
N LEU A 13 0.86 3.77 1.80
CA LEU A 13 2.22 4.09 1.34
C LEU A 13 3.28 3.15 1.94
N CYS A 14 3.16 2.81 3.23
CA CYS A 14 4.03 1.82 3.86
C CYS A 14 3.91 0.46 3.17
N TYR A 15 2.68 0.01 2.91
CA TYR A 15 2.45 -1.28 2.26
C TYR A 15 2.99 -1.30 0.81
N ASP A 16 2.83 -0.23 0.03
CA ASP A 16 3.43 -0.12 -1.30
C ASP A 16 4.97 -0.20 -1.26
N ALA A 17 5.59 0.43 -0.25
CA ALA A 17 7.04 0.36 -0.04
C ALA A 17 7.50 -1.06 0.34
N ASP A 18 6.76 -1.75 1.19
CA ASP A 18 7.06 -3.14 1.58
C ASP A 18 6.95 -4.09 0.39
N ILE A 19 5.95 -3.91 -0.48
CA ILE A 19 5.81 -4.69 -1.73
C ILE A 19 7.03 -4.49 -2.63
N LYS A 20 7.43 -3.23 -2.88
CA LYS A 20 8.61 -2.93 -3.69
C LYS A 20 9.86 -3.56 -3.09
N LYS A 21 10.07 -3.43 -1.77
CA LYS A 21 11.19 -4.06 -1.08
C LYS A 21 11.17 -5.58 -1.20
N ALA A 22 10.00 -6.22 -1.08
CA ALA A 22 9.87 -7.67 -1.25
C ALA A 22 10.21 -8.12 -2.68
N GLN A 23 9.75 -7.37 -3.69
CA GLN A 23 10.01 -7.64 -5.11
C GLN A 23 11.49 -7.44 -5.48
N ASP A 24 12.10 -6.37 -4.99
CA ASP A 24 13.48 -6.00 -5.35
C ASP A 24 14.53 -6.85 -4.61
N SER A 25 14.28 -7.16 -3.34
CA SER A 25 15.29 -7.81 -2.49
C SER A 25 15.05 -9.30 -2.24
N GLY A 26 13.81 -9.78 -2.38
CA GLY A 26 13.43 -11.14 -1.97
C GLY A 26 13.68 -11.45 -0.48
N HIS A 27 13.95 -10.44 0.37
CA HIS A 27 14.23 -10.66 1.78
C HIS A 27 13.00 -11.23 2.51
N GLU A 28 13.23 -12.27 3.30
CA GLU A 28 12.20 -13.01 4.04
C GLU A 28 11.32 -12.11 4.92
N TYR A 29 11.91 -11.07 5.53
CA TYR A 29 11.17 -10.09 6.32
C TYR A 29 10.05 -9.42 5.52
N PHE A 30 10.35 -8.88 4.34
CA PHE A 30 9.35 -8.21 3.51
C PHE A 30 8.37 -9.21 2.90
N LEU A 31 8.84 -10.40 2.50
CA LEU A 31 7.96 -11.49 2.04
C LEU A 31 6.94 -11.90 3.10
N LYS A 32 7.31 -11.96 4.37
CA LYS A 32 6.38 -12.24 5.49
C LYS A 32 5.36 -11.13 5.69
N LEU A 33 5.74 -9.86 5.49
CA LEU A 33 4.83 -8.73 5.62
C LEU A 33 3.81 -8.70 4.48
N VAL A 34 4.23 -8.97 3.24
CA VAL A 34 3.38 -8.77 2.06
C VAL A 34 2.67 -10.04 1.60
N GLY A 35 3.16 -11.21 2.00
CA GLY A 35 2.61 -12.51 1.62
C GLY A 35 3.07 -12.99 0.24
N ASP A 36 2.21 -13.74 -0.43
CA ASP A 36 2.51 -14.37 -1.72
C ASP A 36 2.65 -13.32 -2.84
N LEU A 37 3.87 -13.17 -3.36
CA LEU A 37 4.19 -12.24 -4.44
C LEU A 37 3.33 -12.44 -5.70
N SER A 38 2.90 -13.68 -5.98
CA SER A 38 2.06 -13.99 -7.14
C SER A 38 0.63 -13.43 -7.00
N GLN A 39 0.14 -13.30 -5.77
CA GLN A 39 -1.19 -12.77 -5.45
C GLN A 39 -1.20 -11.25 -5.39
N ILE A 40 -0.07 -10.63 -5.03
CA ILE A 40 0.00 -9.17 -4.82
C ILE A 40 0.47 -8.37 -6.04
N LYS A 41 0.69 -9.02 -7.20
CA LYS A 41 1.15 -8.35 -8.44
C LYS A 41 0.29 -7.13 -8.86
N ASN A 42 -1.00 -7.15 -8.53
CA ASN A 42 -1.94 -6.08 -8.86
C ASN A 42 -2.16 -5.07 -7.71
N HIS A 43 -1.59 -5.33 -6.53
CA HIS A 43 -1.77 -4.48 -5.35
C HIS A 43 -1.27 -3.04 -5.57
N PRO A 44 -0.14 -2.76 -6.25
CA PRO A 44 0.27 -1.38 -6.50
C PRO A 44 -0.80 -0.55 -7.24
N ILE A 45 -1.51 -1.17 -8.19
CA ILE A 45 -2.62 -0.51 -8.91
C ILE A 45 -3.80 -0.27 -7.98
N MET A 46 -4.16 -1.26 -7.16
CA MET A 46 -5.25 -1.14 -6.19
C MET A 46 -4.96 -0.06 -5.13
N ILE A 47 -3.72 0.00 -4.62
CA ILE A 47 -3.25 1.00 -3.67
C ILE A 47 -3.35 2.40 -4.28
N LYS A 48 -2.85 2.59 -5.51
CA LYS A 48 -2.97 3.87 -6.22
C LYS A 48 -4.43 4.31 -6.37
N ASN A 49 -5.32 3.39 -6.73
CA ASN A 49 -6.75 3.68 -6.83
C ASN A 49 -7.37 4.03 -5.48
N ALA A 50 -6.95 3.37 -4.40
CA ALA A 50 -7.42 3.67 -3.05
C ALA A 50 -6.96 5.05 -2.58
N LEU A 51 -5.69 5.41 -2.81
CA LEU A 51 -5.15 6.74 -2.49
C LEU A 51 -5.92 7.84 -3.22
N ASN A 52 -6.13 7.69 -4.54
CA ASN A 52 -6.90 8.66 -5.32
C ASN A 52 -8.33 8.84 -4.78
N LYS A 53 -8.99 7.77 -4.34
CA LYS A 53 -10.32 7.86 -3.74
C LYS A 53 -10.28 8.60 -2.40
N ILE A 54 -9.32 8.30 -1.55
CA ILE A 54 -9.18 8.96 -0.24
C ILE A 54 -8.99 10.48 -0.43
N GLU A 55 -8.17 10.88 -1.40
CA GLU A 55 -7.98 12.31 -1.76
C GLU A 55 -9.31 12.94 -2.22
N GLN A 56 -10.02 12.30 -3.16
CA GLN A 56 -11.32 12.78 -3.66
C GLN A 56 -12.36 12.99 -2.54
N PHE A 57 -12.41 12.09 -1.55
CA PHE A 57 -13.33 12.21 -0.41
C PHE A 57 -12.81 13.14 0.70
N SER A 58 -11.54 13.53 0.68
CA SER A 58 -10.95 14.47 1.66
C SER A 58 -11.04 15.93 1.21
N ASP A 59 -11.12 16.16 -0.11
CA ASP A 59 -11.34 17.48 -0.73
C ASP A 59 -12.84 17.84 -0.90
N SER A 60 -13.75 16.98 -0.42
CA SER A 60 -15.22 17.14 -0.48
C SER A 60 -15.82 17.76 0.78
#